data_AF-A0A7V7AC18-F1
#
_entry.id   AF-A0A7V7AC18-F1
#
_cell.length_a   1.000
_cell.length_b   1.000
_cell.length_c   1.000
_cell.angle_alpha   90.00
_cell.angle_beta   90.00
_cell.angle_gamma   90.00
#
_symmetry.space_group_name_H-M   'P 1'
#
loop_
_entity.id
_entity.type
_entity.pdbx_description
1 polymer ?
#
loop_
_entity_poly.entity_id
_entity_poly.type
_entity_poly.pdbx_seq_one_letter_code
_entity_poly.pdbx_strand_id
1 'polypeptide(L)'
;PLLQNGLSQLTAGLKQMKAEYTAIDEGIGKLAAGLPQLAQLTGLVELGSQLQMLSEGYAQFHEGLTQYISGVNLLRQSFSKNNPSGLYVGLEKFIKGIHLTAAGAKQTKGGGQQLRVAGKPLLKGQNDILNGVSGLATGLQKLSNGLDQYVAGLNQIAGRSHELTGGIQQYVAGTDELIQGLNQWAAGYDQFSGGLADSASGGDQLADGLAEFDEGIASMDDHLEEMMNDLFDKYKGDKVPSFASAKNEAALVQFVFLTDEIPEPEAEIVAEEPEEVKGFWEKLLDLFR
;
A
#
# COMPACT_ATOMS: atom_id res chain seq x y z
N PRO A 1 -1.09 9.55 0.31
CA PRO A 1 -1.50 9.12 -1.05
C PRO A 1 -1.71 7.62 -1.19
N LEU A 2 -0.74 6.80 -0.79
CA LEU A 2 -0.80 5.37 -0.94
C LEU A 2 -1.91 4.76 -0.05
N LEU A 3 -1.81 4.75 1.28
CA LEU A 3 -2.78 4.18 2.23
C LEU A 3 -4.27 4.53 1.92
N GLN A 4 -4.53 5.78 1.51
CA GLN A 4 -5.81 6.27 1.00
C GLN A 4 -6.36 5.48 -0.20
N ASN A 5 -5.48 5.10 -1.14
CA ASN A 5 -5.84 4.29 -2.30
C ASN A 5 -6.31 2.88 -1.90
N GLY A 6 -5.69 2.26 -0.89
CA GLY A 6 -6.11 0.95 -0.38
C GLY A 6 -7.46 1.02 0.33
N LEU A 7 -7.68 2.07 1.14
CA LEU A 7 -8.98 2.34 1.76
C LEU A 7 -10.08 2.64 0.72
N SER A 8 -9.73 3.36 -0.35
CA SER A 8 -10.63 3.65 -1.46
C SER A 8 -11.05 2.37 -2.20
N GLN A 9 -10.09 1.47 -2.48
CA GLN A 9 -10.38 0.17 -3.09
C GLN A 9 -11.24 -0.72 -2.18
N LEU A 10 -10.96 -0.74 -0.88
CA LEU A 10 -11.79 -1.46 0.11
C LEU A 10 -13.23 -0.92 0.12
N THR A 11 -13.38 0.40 0.11
CA THR A 11 -14.70 1.07 0.09
C THR A 11 -15.45 0.78 -1.21
N ALA A 12 -14.74 0.78 -2.35
CA ALA A 12 -15.29 0.41 -3.64
C ALA A 12 -15.76 -1.05 -3.64
N GLY A 13 -14.93 -1.98 -3.15
CA GLY A 13 -15.27 -3.39 -2.99
C GLY A 13 -16.50 -3.60 -2.12
N LEU A 14 -16.60 -2.93 -0.96
CA LEU A 14 -17.77 -3.01 -0.08
C LEU A 14 -19.05 -2.45 -0.74
N LYS A 15 -18.94 -1.33 -1.47
CA LYS A 15 -20.07 -0.76 -2.20
C LYS A 15 -20.55 -1.69 -3.31
N GLN A 16 -19.61 -2.31 -4.01
CA GLN A 16 -19.89 -3.29 -5.04
C GLN A 16 -20.56 -4.54 -4.44
N MET A 17 -20.02 -5.09 -3.35
CA MET A 17 -20.59 -6.24 -2.64
C MET A 17 -22.04 -5.97 -2.16
N LYS A 18 -22.34 -4.74 -1.72
CA LYS A 18 -23.71 -4.32 -1.36
C LYS A 18 -24.64 -4.32 -2.58
N ALA A 19 -24.19 -3.81 -3.73
CA ALA A 19 -24.99 -3.85 -4.96
C ALA A 19 -25.22 -5.29 -5.45
N GLU A 20 -24.25 -6.16 -5.23
CA GLU A 20 -24.29 -7.57 -5.61
C GLU A 20 -25.26 -8.37 -4.73
N TYR A 21 -25.33 -8.06 -3.44
CA TYR A 21 -26.35 -8.59 -2.54
C TYR A 21 -27.77 -8.28 -3.04
N THR A 22 -28.03 -7.06 -3.53
CA THR A 22 -29.33 -6.70 -4.12
C THR A 22 -29.66 -7.56 -5.35
N ALA A 23 -28.67 -7.86 -6.20
CA ALA A 23 -28.89 -8.71 -7.38
C ALA A 23 -29.21 -10.17 -7.00
N ILE A 24 -28.58 -10.70 -5.95
CA ILE A 24 -28.90 -12.02 -5.39
C ILE A 24 -30.33 -12.02 -4.83
N ASP A 25 -30.70 -11.00 -4.05
CA ASP A 25 -32.03 -10.85 -3.47
C ASP A 25 -33.12 -10.75 -4.55
N GLU A 26 -32.88 -10.03 -5.64
CA GLU A 26 -33.76 -10.00 -6.82
C GLU A 26 -33.91 -11.37 -7.48
N GLY A 27 -32.81 -12.13 -7.60
CA GLY A 27 -32.82 -13.49 -8.15
C GLY A 27 -33.64 -14.45 -7.28
N ILE A 28 -33.46 -14.37 -5.96
CA ILE A 28 -34.23 -15.13 -4.97
C ILE A 28 -35.71 -14.72 -5.04
N GLY A 29 -36.02 -13.42 -5.14
CA GLY A 29 -37.39 -12.93 -5.27
C GLY A 29 -38.10 -13.47 -6.52
N LYS A 30 -37.40 -13.51 -7.66
CA LYS A 30 -37.92 -14.12 -8.90
C LYS A 30 -38.14 -15.63 -8.76
N LEU A 31 -37.21 -16.33 -8.13
CA LEU A 31 -37.36 -17.77 -7.85
C LEU A 31 -38.55 -18.05 -6.93
N ALA A 32 -38.68 -17.27 -5.86
CA ALA A 32 -39.77 -17.34 -4.90
C ALA A 32 -41.12 -16.98 -5.54
N ALA A 33 -41.15 -16.12 -6.55
CA ALA A 33 -42.36 -15.82 -7.33
C ALA A 33 -42.72 -16.93 -8.34
N GLY A 34 -41.74 -17.64 -8.89
CA GLY A 34 -41.95 -18.73 -9.85
C GLY A 34 -42.39 -20.04 -9.20
N LEU A 35 -41.87 -20.36 -8.01
CA LEU A 35 -42.17 -21.60 -7.28
C LEU A 35 -43.66 -21.81 -6.99
N PRO A 36 -44.42 -20.84 -6.43
CA PRO A 36 -45.86 -20.97 -6.23
C PRO A 36 -46.66 -21.09 -7.53
N GLN A 37 -46.19 -20.50 -8.63
CA GLN A 37 -46.86 -20.63 -9.93
C GLN A 37 -46.73 -22.06 -10.48
N LEU A 38 -45.64 -22.75 -10.16
CA LEU A 38 -45.40 -24.16 -10.50
C LEU A 38 -46.03 -25.13 -9.49
N ALA A 39 -46.04 -24.75 -8.21
CA ALA A 39 -46.50 -25.55 -7.08
C ALA A 39 -47.97 -25.33 -6.73
N GLN A 40 -48.71 -24.51 -7.48
CA GLN A 40 -50.17 -24.49 -7.38
C GLN A 40 -50.68 -25.90 -7.71
N LEU A 41 -50.86 -26.72 -6.67
CA LEU A 41 -51.45 -28.06 -6.74
C LEU A 41 -52.78 -28.01 -7.51
N THR A 42 -53.51 -26.91 -7.39
CA THR A 42 -54.68 -26.57 -8.19
C THR A 42 -54.42 -26.68 -9.68
N GLY A 43 -53.34 -26.12 -10.22
CA GLY A 43 -53.03 -26.19 -11.65
C GLY A 43 -52.75 -27.61 -12.16
N LEU A 44 -52.07 -28.45 -11.38
CA LEU A 44 -51.82 -29.85 -11.73
C LEU A 44 -53.06 -30.74 -11.59
N VAL A 45 -53.86 -30.52 -10.54
CA VAL A 45 -55.14 -31.20 -10.33
C VAL A 45 -56.14 -30.81 -11.43
N GLU A 46 -56.17 -29.53 -11.80
CA GLU A 46 -57.00 -29.00 -12.87
C GLU A 46 -56.53 -29.56 -14.21
N LEU A 47 -55.22 -29.61 -14.51
CA LEU A 47 -54.67 -30.29 -15.68
C LEU A 47 -55.12 -31.75 -15.76
N GLY A 48 -55.05 -32.50 -14.65
CA GLY A 48 -55.53 -33.87 -14.56
C GLY A 48 -57.03 -33.99 -14.87
N SER A 49 -57.85 -33.11 -14.28
CA SER A 49 -59.28 -33.04 -14.57
C SER A 49 -59.59 -32.68 -16.03
N GLN A 50 -58.79 -31.80 -16.64
CA GLN A 50 -58.97 -31.41 -18.05
C GLN A 50 -58.60 -32.55 -19.01
N LEU A 51 -57.52 -33.28 -18.71
CA LEU A 51 -57.13 -34.48 -19.46
C LEU A 51 -58.19 -35.59 -19.34
N GLN A 52 -58.80 -35.73 -18.16
CA GLN A 52 -59.90 -36.66 -17.94
C GLN A 52 -61.12 -36.29 -18.80
N MET A 53 -61.54 -35.02 -18.81
CA MET A 53 -62.64 -34.57 -19.67
C MET A 53 -62.34 -34.75 -21.17
N LEU A 54 -61.10 -34.55 -21.59
CA LEU A 54 -60.66 -34.79 -22.97
C LEU A 54 -60.74 -36.29 -23.32
N SER A 55 -60.30 -37.16 -22.41
CA SER A 55 -60.39 -38.62 -22.55
C SER A 55 -61.83 -39.09 -22.64
N GLU A 56 -62.71 -38.60 -21.77
CA GLU A 56 -64.14 -38.89 -21.78
C GLU A 56 -64.83 -38.41 -23.06
N GLY A 57 -64.48 -37.20 -23.53
CA GLY A 57 -64.98 -36.68 -24.79
C GLY A 57 -64.58 -37.54 -25.99
N TYR A 58 -63.33 -38.03 -26.00
CA TYR A 58 -62.86 -38.95 -27.03
C TYR A 58 -63.58 -40.32 -26.97
N ALA A 59 -63.79 -40.85 -25.76
CA ALA A 59 -64.53 -42.10 -25.56
C ALA A 59 -65.97 -41.99 -26.06
N GLN A 60 -66.68 -40.90 -25.73
CA GLN A 60 -68.03 -40.64 -26.23
C GLN A 60 -68.07 -40.46 -27.75
N PHE A 61 -67.09 -39.77 -28.31
CA PHE A 61 -66.96 -39.59 -29.76
C PHE A 61 -66.78 -40.93 -30.47
N HIS A 62 -65.89 -41.78 -29.95
CA HIS A 62 -65.64 -43.12 -30.49
C HIS A 62 -66.87 -44.04 -30.37
N GLU A 63 -67.54 -44.03 -29.22
CA GLU A 63 -68.79 -44.77 -29.02
C GLU A 63 -69.88 -44.27 -30.00
N GLY A 64 -69.98 -42.96 -30.19
CA GLY A 64 -70.89 -42.36 -31.16
C GLY A 64 -70.64 -42.82 -32.59
N LEU A 65 -69.37 -42.86 -33.03
CA LEU A 65 -68.99 -43.39 -34.33
C LEU A 65 -69.34 -44.88 -34.45
N THR A 66 -69.13 -45.65 -33.39
CA THR A 66 -69.47 -47.08 -33.37
C THR A 66 -70.98 -47.31 -33.52
N GLN A 67 -71.81 -46.55 -32.79
CA GLN A 67 -73.27 -46.60 -32.90
C GLN A 67 -73.76 -46.12 -34.28
N TYR A 68 -73.15 -45.07 -34.81
CA TYR A 68 -73.44 -44.55 -36.15
C TYR A 68 -73.19 -45.62 -37.21
N ILE A 69 -71.99 -46.23 -37.24
CA ILE A 69 -71.62 -47.27 -38.20
C ILE A 69 -72.52 -48.50 -38.04
N SER A 70 -72.79 -48.92 -36.80
CA SER A 70 -73.71 -50.04 -36.52
C SER A 70 -75.13 -49.75 -37.03
N GLY A 71 -75.63 -48.55 -36.81
CA GLY A 71 -76.95 -48.10 -37.27
C GLY A 71 -77.06 -48.08 -38.79
N VAL A 72 -76.10 -47.48 -39.49
CA VAL A 72 -76.04 -47.47 -40.97
C VAL A 72 -76.02 -48.89 -41.53
N ASN A 73 -75.19 -49.78 -40.96
CA ASN A 73 -75.12 -51.17 -41.39
C ASN A 73 -76.43 -51.92 -41.19
N LEU A 74 -77.10 -51.70 -40.05
CA LEU A 74 -78.38 -52.35 -39.76
C LEU A 74 -79.51 -51.82 -40.65
N LEU A 75 -79.54 -50.51 -40.92
CA LEU A 75 -80.46 -49.89 -41.88
C LEU A 75 -80.32 -50.53 -43.27
N ARG A 76 -79.08 -50.59 -43.78
CA ARG A 76 -78.78 -51.22 -45.08
C ARG A 76 -79.23 -52.68 -45.13
N GLN A 77 -78.90 -53.47 -44.10
CA GLN A 77 -79.25 -54.88 -44.05
C GLN A 77 -80.76 -55.09 -43.95
N SER A 78 -81.45 -54.28 -43.14
CA SER A 78 -82.89 -54.39 -42.91
C SER A 78 -83.70 -53.96 -44.13
N PHE A 79 -83.23 -52.94 -44.86
CA PHE A 79 -83.80 -52.54 -46.14
C PHE A 79 -83.68 -53.67 -47.17
N SER A 80 -82.49 -54.28 -47.31
CA SER A 80 -82.26 -55.39 -48.25
C SER A 80 -83.09 -56.63 -47.94
N LYS A 81 -83.46 -56.84 -46.66
CA LYS A 81 -84.21 -58.02 -46.20
C LYS A 81 -85.71 -57.74 -45.98
N ASN A 82 -86.18 -56.53 -46.27
CA ASN A 82 -87.55 -56.09 -46.02
C ASN A 82 -88.00 -56.33 -44.56
N ASN A 83 -87.12 -56.02 -43.59
CA ASN A 83 -87.38 -56.20 -42.14
C ASN A 83 -87.67 -54.84 -41.47
N PRO A 84 -88.94 -54.49 -41.20
CA PRO A 84 -89.30 -53.20 -40.63
C PRO A 84 -88.71 -52.97 -39.24
N SER A 85 -88.70 -53.99 -38.38
CA SER A 85 -88.17 -53.88 -37.01
C SER A 85 -86.68 -53.50 -36.98
N GLY A 86 -85.89 -54.04 -37.90
CA GLY A 86 -84.46 -53.71 -38.02
C GLY A 86 -84.20 -52.30 -38.57
N LEU A 87 -85.13 -51.73 -39.35
CA LEU A 87 -85.06 -50.33 -39.77
C LEU A 87 -85.22 -49.39 -38.57
N TYR A 88 -86.17 -49.66 -37.68
CA TYR A 88 -86.37 -48.86 -36.46
C TYR A 88 -85.13 -48.90 -35.56
N VAL A 89 -84.60 -50.09 -35.25
CA VAL A 89 -83.39 -50.24 -34.43
C VAL A 89 -82.17 -49.59 -35.10
N GLY A 90 -82.07 -49.67 -36.43
CA GLY A 90 -80.99 -49.07 -37.20
C GLY A 90 -81.03 -47.55 -37.15
N LEU A 91 -82.22 -46.97 -37.30
CA LEU A 91 -82.44 -45.52 -37.20
C LEU A 91 -82.18 -45.00 -35.78
N GLU A 92 -82.62 -45.72 -34.76
CA GLU A 92 -82.35 -45.40 -33.36
C GLU A 92 -80.85 -45.34 -33.08
N LYS A 93 -80.10 -46.37 -33.49
CA LYS A 93 -78.63 -46.41 -33.35
C LYS A 93 -77.94 -45.31 -34.14
N PHE A 94 -78.40 -45.03 -35.35
CA PHE A 94 -77.86 -43.94 -36.18
C PHE A 94 -78.01 -42.58 -35.50
N ILE A 95 -79.23 -42.26 -35.01
CA ILE A 95 -79.50 -41.00 -34.30
C ILE A 95 -78.69 -40.92 -33.01
N LYS A 96 -78.65 -42.01 -32.23
CA LYS A 96 -77.82 -42.09 -31.01
C LYS A 96 -76.34 -41.86 -31.32
N GLY A 97 -75.85 -42.43 -32.42
CA GLY A 97 -74.47 -42.25 -32.88
C GLY A 97 -74.15 -40.80 -33.24
N ILE A 98 -75.04 -40.12 -33.96
CA ILE A 98 -74.89 -38.68 -34.26
C ILE A 98 -74.84 -37.86 -32.98
N HIS A 99 -75.76 -38.11 -32.05
CA HIS A 99 -75.81 -37.36 -30.79
C HIS A 99 -74.55 -37.55 -29.94
N LEU A 100 -74.08 -38.80 -29.77
CA LEU A 100 -72.86 -39.10 -29.02
C LEU A 100 -71.60 -38.55 -29.69
N THR A 101 -71.52 -38.63 -31.02
CA THR A 101 -70.40 -38.06 -31.77
C THR A 101 -70.35 -36.54 -31.61
N ALA A 102 -71.49 -35.85 -31.71
CA ALA A 102 -71.57 -34.41 -31.51
C ALA A 102 -71.23 -34.00 -30.07
N ALA A 103 -71.72 -34.75 -29.07
CA ALA A 103 -71.42 -34.54 -27.67
C ALA A 103 -69.91 -34.72 -27.37
N GLY A 104 -69.33 -35.83 -27.82
CA GLY A 104 -67.91 -36.13 -27.66
C GLY A 104 -67.02 -35.10 -28.36
N ALA A 105 -67.38 -34.64 -29.56
CA ALA A 105 -66.66 -33.58 -30.27
C ALA A 105 -66.69 -32.25 -29.49
N LYS A 106 -67.85 -31.88 -28.93
CA LYS A 106 -68.01 -30.67 -28.10
C LYS A 106 -67.16 -30.77 -26.83
N GLN A 107 -67.20 -31.91 -26.15
CA GLN A 107 -66.43 -32.14 -24.92
C GLN A 107 -64.92 -32.14 -25.20
N THR A 108 -64.48 -32.79 -26.28
CA THR A 108 -63.08 -32.79 -26.72
C THR A 108 -62.57 -31.37 -27.01
N LYS A 109 -63.38 -30.57 -27.73
CA LYS A 109 -63.06 -29.16 -28.00
C LYS A 109 -62.98 -28.34 -26.70
N GLY A 110 -63.90 -28.55 -25.77
CA GLY A 110 -63.91 -27.90 -24.45
C GLY A 110 -62.66 -28.22 -23.64
N GLY A 111 -62.38 -29.51 -23.44
CA GLY A 111 -61.20 -29.98 -22.71
C GLY A 111 -59.89 -29.50 -23.33
N GLY A 112 -59.77 -29.51 -24.68
CA GLY A 112 -58.60 -28.98 -25.38
C GLY A 112 -58.40 -27.47 -25.18
N GLN A 113 -59.48 -26.67 -25.16
CA GLN A 113 -59.39 -25.24 -24.87
C GLN A 113 -58.97 -24.96 -23.42
N GLN A 114 -59.52 -25.73 -22.48
CA GLN A 114 -59.20 -25.58 -21.06
C GLN A 114 -57.77 -26.05 -20.75
N LEU A 115 -57.31 -27.14 -21.36
CA LEU A 115 -55.92 -27.61 -21.26
C LEU A 115 -54.93 -26.52 -21.72
N ARG A 116 -55.23 -25.85 -22.83
CA ARG A 116 -54.43 -24.72 -23.33
C ARG A 116 -54.42 -23.54 -22.36
N VAL A 117 -55.52 -23.27 -21.66
CA VAL A 117 -55.58 -22.20 -20.64
C VAL A 117 -54.77 -22.60 -19.40
N ALA A 118 -54.94 -23.83 -18.92
CA ALA A 118 -54.23 -24.37 -17.76
C ALA A 118 -52.70 -24.46 -17.98
N GLY A 119 -52.24 -24.69 -19.22
CA GLY A 119 -50.82 -24.74 -19.54
C GLY A 119 -50.09 -23.38 -19.50
N LYS A 120 -50.78 -22.26 -19.69
CA LYS A 120 -50.17 -20.91 -19.69
C LYS A 120 -49.44 -20.56 -18.38
N PRO A 121 -50.06 -20.71 -17.18
CA PRO A 121 -49.37 -20.42 -15.92
C PRO A 121 -48.19 -21.35 -15.67
N LEU A 122 -48.23 -22.62 -16.09
CA LEU A 122 -47.07 -23.52 -15.98
C LEU A 122 -45.88 -23.03 -16.82
N LEU A 123 -46.11 -22.64 -18.08
CA LEU A 123 -45.07 -22.08 -18.95
C LEU A 123 -44.51 -20.77 -18.37
N LYS A 124 -45.38 -19.94 -17.80
CA LYS A 124 -44.95 -18.71 -17.13
C LYS A 124 -44.08 -19.02 -15.90
N GLY A 125 -44.52 -19.93 -15.03
CA GLY A 125 -43.76 -20.37 -13.85
C GLY A 125 -42.40 -20.97 -14.21
N GLN A 126 -42.34 -21.78 -15.28
CA GLN A 126 -41.08 -22.31 -15.82
C GLN A 126 -40.12 -21.19 -16.22
N ASN A 127 -40.59 -20.21 -16.99
CA ASN A 127 -39.79 -19.07 -17.42
C ASN A 127 -39.34 -18.20 -16.23
N ASP A 128 -40.24 -17.96 -15.25
CA ASP A 128 -39.93 -17.19 -14.04
C ASP A 128 -38.82 -17.88 -13.22
N ILE A 129 -38.86 -19.21 -13.08
CA ILE A 129 -37.80 -19.98 -12.41
C ILE A 129 -36.49 -19.91 -13.19
N LEU A 130 -36.50 -20.12 -14.51
CA LEU A 130 -35.28 -20.03 -15.33
C LEU A 130 -34.63 -18.66 -15.21
N ASN A 131 -35.44 -17.60 -15.24
CA ASN A 131 -34.96 -16.22 -15.04
C ASN A 131 -34.42 -16.00 -13.62
N GLY A 132 -35.08 -16.54 -12.60
CA GLY A 132 -34.60 -16.49 -11.20
C GLY A 132 -33.26 -17.19 -11.02
N VAL A 133 -33.10 -18.40 -11.57
CA VAL A 133 -31.84 -19.17 -11.53
C VAL A 133 -30.72 -18.43 -12.27
N SER A 134 -30.98 -17.90 -13.46
CA SER A 134 -30.02 -17.10 -14.22
C SER A 134 -29.61 -15.82 -13.48
N GLY A 135 -30.58 -15.14 -12.86
CA GLY A 135 -30.34 -13.98 -12.00
C GLY A 135 -29.47 -14.32 -10.79
N LEU A 136 -29.75 -15.43 -10.11
CA LEU A 136 -28.96 -15.92 -8.98
C LEU A 136 -27.53 -16.26 -9.39
N ALA A 137 -27.35 -16.97 -10.50
CA ALA A 137 -26.02 -17.31 -11.02
C ALA A 137 -25.20 -16.06 -11.35
N THR A 138 -25.84 -15.06 -11.98
CA THR A 138 -25.22 -13.75 -12.25
C THR A 138 -24.85 -13.03 -10.96
N GLY A 139 -25.74 -13.03 -9.96
CA GLY A 139 -25.49 -12.43 -8.65
C GLY A 139 -24.30 -13.08 -7.92
N LEU A 140 -24.22 -14.41 -7.93
CA LEU A 140 -23.11 -15.17 -7.34
C LEU A 140 -21.78 -14.89 -8.04
N GLN A 141 -21.77 -14.83 -9.37
CA GLN A 141 -20.55 -14.51 -10.12
C GLN A 141 -20.04 -13.10 -9.79
N LYS A 142 -20.94 -12.13 -9.68
CA LYS A 142 -20.56 -10.78 -9.27
C LYS A 142 -20.03 -10.76 -7.84
N LEU A 143 -20.72 -11.40 -6.88
CA LEU A 143 -20.27 -11.53 -5.49
C LEU A 143 -18.86 -12.11 -5.39
N SER A 144 -18.55 -13.15 -6.18
CA SER A 144 -17.19 -13.70 -6.26
C SER A 144 -16.17 -12.65 -6.67
N ASN A 145 -16.46 -11.88 -7.73
CA ASN A 145 -15.58 -10.81 -8.20
C ASN A 145 -15.42 -9.69 -7.15
N GLY A 146 -16.49 -9.32 -6.46
CA GLY A 146 -16.45 -8.32 -5.38
C GLY A 146 -15.58 -8.79 -4.20
N LEU A 147 -15.65 -10.07 -3.84
CA LEU A 147 -14.78 -10.67 -2.82
C LEU A 147 -13.30 -10.66 -3.25
N ASP A 148 -12.99 -10.98 -4.50
CA ASP A 148 -11.63 -10.94 -5.01
C ASP A 148 -11.05 -9.51 -4.93
N GLN A 149 -11.83 -8.49 -5.28
CA GLN A 149 -11.44 -7.09 -5.14
C GLN A 149 -11.24 -6.69 -3.68
N TYR A 150 -12.12 -7.15 -2.78
CA TYR A 150 -12.01 -6.89 -1.35
C TYR A 150 -10.72 -7.48 -0.77
N VAL A 151 -10.39 -8.73 -1.11
CA VAL A 151 -9.14 -9.40 -0.70
C VAL A 151 -7.92 -8.67 -1.26
N ALA A 152 -7.96 -8.25 -2.53
CA ALA A 152 -6.88 -7.45 -3.11
C ALA A 152 -6.65 -6.13 -2.36
N GLY A 153 -7.74 -5.44 -1.97
CA GLY A 153 -7.67 -4.22 -1.16
C GLY A 153 -7.05 -4.47 0.23
N LEU A 154 -7.41 -5.57 0.90
CA LEU A 154 -6.81 -5.95 2.18
C LEU A 154 -5.32 -6.21 2.07
N ASN A 155 -4.88 -6.94 1.03
CA ASN A 155 -3.46 -7.22 0.80
C ASN A 155 -2.66 -5.94 0.55
N GLN A 156 -3.23 -4.96 -0.18
CA GLN A 156 -2.59 -3.66 -0.35
C GLN A 156 -2.46 -2.89 0.97
N ILE A 157 -3.50 -2.90 1.81
CA ILE A 157 -3.44 -2.25 3.13
C ILE A 157 -2.34 -2.89 3.98
N ALA A 158 -2.30 -4.23 4.05
CA ALA A 158 -1.27 -4.97 4.78
C ALA A 158 0.15 -4.61 4.30
N GLY A 159 0.37 -4.57 2.98
CA GLY A 159 1.64 -4.15 2.40
C GLY A 159 2.05 -2.73 2.82
N ARG A 160 1.13 -1.75 2.75
CA ARG A 160 1.41 -0.37 3.23
C ARG A 160 1.70 -0.29 4.72
N SER A 161 0.98 -1.06 5.53
CA SER A 161 1.22 -1.07 6.97
C SER A 161 2.62 -1.55 7.30
N HIS A 162 3.14 -2.51 6.52
CA HIS A 162 4.54 -2.93 6.62
C HIS A 162 5.52 -1.82 6.20
N GLU A 163 5.28 -1.17 5.05
CA GLU A 163 6.09 -0.02 4.59
C GLU A 163 6.11 1.12 5.62
N LEU A 164 4.95 1.47 6.20
CA LEU A 164 4.83 2.50 7.23
C LEU A 164 5.65 2.12 8.47
N THR A 165 5.59 0.86 8.89
CA THR A 165 6.38 0.37 10.03
C THR A 165 7.88 0.52 9.75
N GLY A 166 8.33 0.16 8.54
CA GLY A 166 9.73 0.36 8.12
C GLY A 166 10.14 1.83 8.10
N GLY A 167 9.28 2.72 7.59
CA GLY A 167 9.53 4.16 7.58
C GLY A 167 9.60 4.77 8.98
N ILE A 168 8.77 4.30 9.93
CA ILE A 168 8.85 4.70 11.35
C ILE A 168 10.18 4.25 11.95
N GLN A 169 10.64 3.02 11.69
CA GLN A 169 11.92 2.53 12.18
C GLN A 169 13.09 3.37 11.64
N GLN A 170 13.07 3.73 10.35
CA GLN A 170 14.07 4.61 9.75
C GLN A 170 14.05 6.01 10.36
N TYR A 171 12.86 6.56 10.61
CA TYR A 171 12.71 7.85 11.27
C TYR A 171 13.28 7.85 12.69
N VAL A 172 13.02 6.79 13.47
CA VAL A 172 13.58 6.63 14.82
C VAL A 172 15.11 6.56 14.74
N ALA A 173 15.67 5.72 13.86
CA ALA A 173 17.11 5.61 13.69
C ALA A 173 17.77 6.95 13.31
N GLY A 174 17.20 7.69 12.35
CA GLY A 174 17.71 9.02 11.99
C GLY A 174 17.58 10.06 13.11
N THR A 175 16.57 9.92 13.98
CA THR A 175 16.44 10.76 15.18
C THR A 175 17.54 10.44 16.20
N ASP A 176 17.86 9.15 16.40
CA ASP A 176 18.95 8.74 17.27
C ASP A 176 20.32 9.22 16.75
N GLU A 177 20.55 9.14 15.42
CA GLU A 177 21.75 9.70 14.78
C GLU A 177 21.85 11.21 14.97
N LEU A 178 20.74 11.94 14.82
CA LEU A 178 20.70 13.38 15.07
C LEU A 178 21.06 13.72 16.53
N ILE A 179 20.52 12.98 17.49
CA ILE A 179 20.84 13.16 18.92
C ILE A 179 22.33 12.92 19.17
N GLN A 180 22.92 11.87 18.58
CA GLN A 180 24.35 11.61 18.69
C GLN A 180 25.19 12.75 18.11
N GLY A 181 24.83 13.25 16.92
CA GLY A 181 25.51 14.39 16.30
C GLY A 181 25.41 15.67 17.13
N LEU A 182 24.25 15.95 17.73
CA LEU A 182 24.07 17.09 18.64
C LEU A 182 24.95 16.97 19.90
N ASN A 183 25.07 15.77 20.46
CA ASN A 183 25.96 15.54 21.61
C ASN A 183 27.44 15.73 21.24
N GLN A 184 27.86 15.25 20.06
CA GLN A 184 29.23 15.47 19.56
C GLN A 184 29.51 16.96 19.33
N TRP A 185 28.55 17.67 18.73
CA TRP A 185 28.65 19.11 18.53
C TRP A 185 28.76 19.87 19.85
N ALA A 186 27.94 19.52 20.86
CA ALA A 186 28.01 20.12 22.18
C ALA A 186 29.39 19.88 22.84
N ALA A 187 29.92 18.66 22.78
CA ALA A 187 31.25 18.35 23.30
C ALA A 187 32.36 19.12 22.58
N GLY A 188 32.28 19.25 21.25
CA GLY A 188 33.22 20.05 20.47
C GLY A 188 33.13 21.55 20.78
N TYR A 189 31.93 22.05 21.04
CA TYR A 189 31.71 23.43 21.49
C TYR A 189 32.34 23.69 22.87
N ASP A 190 32.18 22.77 23.82
CA ASP A 190 32.81 22.87 25.14
C ASP A 190 34.34 22.89 25.05
N GLN A 191 34.92 22.02 24.19
CA GLN A 191 36.36 22.02 23.92
C GLN A 191 36.84 23.34 23.29
N PHE A 192 36.11 23.87 22.31
CA PHE A 192 36.41 25.14 21.68
C PHE A 192 36.36 26.29 22.70
N SER A 193 35.34 26.32 23.55
CA SER A 193 35.23 27.32 24.62
C SER A 193 36.36 27.22 25.63
N GLY A 194 36.79 25.99 25.98
CA GLY A 194 37.95 25.75 26.84
C GLY A 194 39.24 26.29 26.21
N GLY A 195 39.51 25.95 24.95
CA GLY A 195 40.69 26.44 24.23
C GLY A 195 40.72 27.97 24.08
N LEU A 196 39.56 28.62 23.95
CA LEU A 196 39.48 30.08 23.94
C LEU A 196 39.86 30.68 25.30
N ALA A 197 39.44 30.05 26.41
CA ALA A 197 39.82 30.47 27.75
C ALA A 197 41.33 30.27 28.00
N ASP A 198 41.88 29.13 27.57
CA ASP A 198 43.32 28.86 27.65
C ASP A 198 44.13 29.87 26.84
N SER A 199 43.68 30.20 25.62
CA SER A 199 44.32 31.21 24.77
C SER A 199 44.27 32.61 25.39
N ALA A 200 43.18 32.97 26.08
CA ALA A 200 43.09 34.23 26.80
C ALA A 200 44.09 34.26 27.98
N SER A 201 44.14 33.18 28.77
CA SER A 201 45.10 33.07 29.88
C SER A 201 46.55 33.11 29.40
N GLY A 202 46.89 32.47 28.27
CA GLY A 202 48.23 32.56 27.70
C GLY A 202 48.58 33.97 27.20
N GLY A 203 47.58 34.71 26.70
CA GLY A 203 47.71 36.12 26.37
C GLY A 203 48.02 36.98 27.59
N ASP A 204 47.33 36.74 28.71
CA ASP A 204 47.59 37.43 29.99
C ASP A 204 49.00 37.12 30.50
N GLN A 205 49.43 35.86 30.48
CA GLN A 205 50.79 35.45 30.87
C GLN A 205 51.87 36.10 30.01
N LEU A 206 51.65 36.21 28.69
CA LEU A 206 52.57 36.90 27.79
C LEU A 206 52.65 38.40 28.11
N ALA A 207 51.51 39.04 28.42
CA ALA A 207 51.48 40.43 28.82
C ALA A 207 52.26 40.67 30.13
N ASP A 208 52.06 39.80 31.13
CA ASP A 208 52.79 39.85 32.40
C ASP A 208 54.30 39.68 32.17
N GLY A 209 54.72 38.67 31.38
CA GLY A 209 56.13 38.44 31.08
C GLY A 209 56.79 39.59 30.28
N LEU A 210 56.02 40.26 29.41
CA LEU A 210 56.50 41.47 28.72
C LEU A 210 56.68 42.64 29.68
N ALA A 211 55.81 42.79 30.68
CA ALA A 211 55.95 43.81 31.71
C ALA A 211 57.20 43.54 32.59
N GLU A 212 57.40 42.30 33.04
CA GLU A 212 58.61 41.91 33.79
C GLU A 212 59.89 42.15 32.98
N PHE A 213 59.87 41.85 31.68
CA PHE A 213 61.00 42.09 30.78
C PHE A 213 61.31 43.59 30.64
N ASP A 214 60.28 44.43 30.48
CA ASP A 214 60.41 45.89 30.42
C ASP A 214 60.99 46.47 31.73
N GLU A 215 60.49 46.02 32.88
CA GLU A 215 61.03 46.38 34.20
C GLU A 215 62.50 45.95 34.36
N GLY A 216 62.83 44.74 33.91
CA GLY A 216 64.20 44.23 33.91
C GLY A 216 65.14 45.11 33.09
N ILE A 217 64.75 45.51 31.88
CA ILE A 217 65.51 46.44 31.04
C ILE A 217 65.66 47.79 31.73
N ALA A 218 64.59 48.35 32.29
CA ALA A 218 64.65 49.64 32.97
C ALA A 218 65.65 49.61 34.16
N SER A 219 65.65 48.52 34.92
CA SER A 219 66.57 48.34 36.06
C SER A 219 68.03 48.08 35.65
N MET A 220 68.28 47.63 34.42
CA MET A 220 69.65 47.42 33.92
C MET A 220 70.42 48.73 33.82
N ASP A 221 69.77 49.82 33.40
CA ASP A 221 70.41 51.14 33.33
C ASP A 221 70.86 51.60 34.73
N ASP A 222 69.98 51.46 35.73
CA ASP A 222 70.30 51.76 37.14
C ASP A 222 71.46 50.87 37.64
N HIS A 223 71.43 49.57 37.36
CA HIS A 223 72.50 48.64 37.75
C HIS A 223 73.83 48.96 37.06
N LEU A 224 73.80 49.31 35.78
CA LEU A 224 75.00 49.70 35.04
C LEU A 224 75.58 50.99 35.59
N GLU A 225 74.74 51.98 35.92
CA GLU A 225 75.17 53.21 36.57
C GLU A 225 75.78 52.95 37.94
N GLU A 226 75.15 52.09 38.76
CA GLU A 226 75.67 51.70 40.07
C GLU A 226 77.01 50.95 39.97
N MET A 227 77.12 49.97 39.06
CA MET A 227 78.37 49.26 38.77
C MET A 227 79.48 50.22 38.31
N MET A 228 79.14 51.17 37.44
CA MET A 228 80.10 52.14 36.91
C MET A 228 80.56 53.11 38.00
N ASN A 229 79.65 53.55 38.88
CA ASN A 229 79.96 54.37 40.04
C ASN A 229 80.83 53.62 41.07
N ASP A 230 80.53 52.36 41.39
CA ASP A 230 81.36 51.51 42.26
C ASP A 230 82.76 51.32 41.67
N LEU A 231 82.86 51.10 40.35
CA LEU A 231 84.12 51.04 39.64
C LEU A 231 84.89 52.37 39.77
N PHE A 232 84.23 53.51 39.54
CA PHE A 232 84.86 54.83 39.69
C PHE A 232 85.32 55.10 41.12
N ASP A 233 84.54 54.77 42.12
CA ASP A 233 84.88 54.97 43.53
C ASP A 233 86.03 54.05 43.98
N LYS A 234 86.07 52.80 43.50
CA LYS A 234 87.19 51.88 43.71
C LYS A 234 88.51 52.41 43.14
N TYR A 235 88.47 53.24 42.09
CA TYR A 235 89.65 53.85 41.47
C TYR A 235 89.82 55.35 41.79
N LYS A 236 88.96 55.96 42.61
CA LYS A 236 89.15 57.33 43.14
C LYS A 236 90.17 57.30 44.28
N GLY A 237 91.44 57.52 43.93
CA GLY A 237 92.48 57.83 44.91
C GLY A 237 93.84 57.23 44.61
N ASP A 238 93.87 56.12 43.87
CA ASP A 238 95.13 55.53 43.43
C ASP A 238 95.52 56.09 42.06
N LYS A 239 96.79 56.51 41.93
CA LYS A 239 97.41 56.64 40.61
C LYS A 239 97.34 55.25 39.98
N VAL A 240 96.41 55.06 39.05
CA VAL A 240 96.42 53.89 38.17
C VAL A 240 97.83 53.85 37.58
N PRO A 241 98.64 52.82 37.84
CA PRO A 241 99.98 52.78 37.33
C PRO A 241 99.88 52.80 35.82
N SER A 242 100.42 53.84 35.20
CA SER A 242 100.63 53.79 33.77
C SER A 242 101.64 52.67 33.53
N PHE A 243 101.20 51.64 32.80
CA PHE A 243 102.12 50.62 32.28
C PHE A 243 103.00 51.19 31.16
N ALA A 244 102.83 52.47 30.79
CA ALA A 244 103.78 53.15 29.93
C ALA A 244 105.10 53.38 30.70
N SER A 245 106.15 52.72 30.22
CA SER A 245 107.53 52.99 30.59
C SER A 245 107.82 54.49 30.59
N ALA A 246 108.69 54.96 31.50
CA ALA A 246 109.17 56.35 31.54
C ALA A 246 109.89 56.82 30.26
N LYS A 247 110.08 55.93 29.27
CA LYS A 247 110.61 56.22 27.93
C LYS A 247 109.53 56.34 26.84
N ASN A 248 108.24 56.27 27.19
CA ASN A 248 107.18 56.29 26.20
C ASN A 248 106.82 57.74 25.81
N GLU A 249 107.28 58.18 24.64
CA GLU A 249 106.98 59.50 24.06
C GLU A 249 105.85 59.45 23.00
N ALA A 250 105.18 58.32 22.83
CA ALA A 250 104.11 58.18 21.84
C ALA A 250 102.78 58.77 22.34
N ALA A 251 102.19 59.67 21.56
CA ALA A 251 100.94 60.38 21.90
C ALA A 251 99.65 59.56 21.67
N LEU A 252 99.73 58.33 21.14
CA LEU A 252 98.58 57.45 20.97
C LEU A 252 98.95 56.01 21.33
N VAL A 253 98.13 55.39 22.18
CA VAL A 253 98.09 53.94 22.34
C VAL A 253 96.84 53.44 21.61
N GLN A 254 97.02 52.74 20.50
CA GLN A 254 95.93 52.04 19.82
C GLN A 254 95.93 50.59 20.32
N PHE A 255 94.90 50.21 21.06
CA PHE A 255 94.64 48.81 21.38
C PHE A 255 93.97 48.18 20.16
N VAL A 256 94.70 47.35 19.43
CA VAL A 256 94.13 46.47 18.40
C VAL A 256 93.96 45.10 19.05
N PHE A 257 92.72 44.75 19.37
CA PHE A 257 92.38 43.37 19.71
C PHE A 257 92.25 42.61 18.39
N LEU A 258 93.27 41.83 18.03
CA LEU A 258 93.08 40.73 17.08
C LEU A 258 92.51 39.55 17.88
N THR A 259 91.21 39.32 17.73
CA THR A 259 90.61 38.03 18.09
C THR A 259 90.78 37.09 16.90
N ASP A 260 91.05 35.81 17.16
CA ASP A 260 90.93 34.80 16.10
C ASP A 260 89.52 34.85 15.51
N GLU A 261 89.38 34.58 14.21
CA GLU A 261 88.09 34.47 13.54
C GLU A 261 87.24 33.43 14.27
N ILE A 262 86.03 33.79 14.70
CA ILE A 262 85.07 32.81 15.21
C ILE A 262 84.74 31.93 14.00
N PRO A 263 85.08 30.62 13.99
CA PRO A 263 84.65 29.77 12.90
C PRO A 263 83.12 29.78 12.91
N GLU A 264 82.50 30.28 11.84
CA GLU A 264 81.09 29.99 11.59
C GLU A 264 80.96 28.47 11.61
N PRO A 265 80.10 27.89 12.46
CA PRO A 265 79.78 26.49 12.32
C PRO A 265 79.24 26.33 10.90
N GLU A 266 79.97 25.58 10.06
CA GLU A 266 79.44 25.13 8.79
C GLU A 266 78.08 24.53 9.11
N ALA A 267 77.02 25.16 8.61
CA ALA A 267 75.69 24.63 8.74
C ALA A 267 75.74 23.23 8.15
N GLU A 268 75.71 22.20 9.01
CA GLU A 268 75.40 20.86 8.56
C GLU A 268 74.06 21.00 7.84
N ILE A 269 74.11 20.88 6.51
CA ILE A 269 72.91 20.66 5.71
C ILE A 269 72.45 19.27 6.11
N VAL A 270 71.76 19.18 7.24
CA VAL A 270 70.84 18.09 7.49
C VAL A 270 69.83 18.26 6.38
N ALA A 271 69.93 17.40 5.36
CA ALA A 271 68.85 17.25 4.41
C ALA A 271 67.62 16.89 5.24
N GLU A 272 66.73 17.86 5.47
CA GLU A 272 65.38 17.58 5.92
C GLU A 272 64.82 16.56 4.94
N GLU A 273 64.56 15.35 5.42
CA GLU A 273 63.69 14.44 4.71
C GLU A 273 62.38 15.20 4.47
N PRO A 274 61.84 15.21 3.23
CA PRO A 274 60.62 15.95 2.96
C PRO A 274 59.53 15.41 3.89
N GLU A 275 59.02 16.25 4.78
CA GLU A 275 57.82 15.91 5.54
C GLU A 275 56.73 15.55 4.53
N GLU A 276 56.25 14.30 4.60
CA GLU A 276 55.13 13.86 3.79
C GLU A 276 53.92 14.72 4.15
N VAL A 277 53.61 15.67 3.27
CA VAL A 277 52.40 16.48 3.39
C VAL A 277 51.21 15.54 3.21
N LYS A 278 50.65 15.08 4.34
CA LYS A 278 49.49 14.19 4.35
C LYS A 278 48.43 14.70 3.40
N GLY A 279 48.10 13.87 2.41
CA GLY A 279 47.10 14.19 1.40
C GLY A 279 45.73 14.39 2.05
N PHE A 280 44.84 15.10 1.36
CA PHE A 280 43.47 15.35 1.83
C PHE A 280 42.77 14.07 2.35
N TRP A 281 43.01 12.93 1.70
CA TRP A 281 42.44 11.63 2.08
C TRP A 281 43.00 11.03 3.38
N GLU A 282 44.27 11.26 3.70
CA GLU A 282 44.86 10.82 4.97
C GLU A 282 44.36 11.66 6.14
N LYS A 283 44.22 12.97 5.93
CA LYS A 283 43.58 13.88 6.92
C LYS A 283 42.10 13.55 7.12
N LEU A 284 41.41 13.11 6.07
CA LEU A 284 40.01 12.66 6.15
C LEU A 284 39.88 11.34 6.93
N LEU A 285 40.80 10.39 6.74
CA LEU A 285 40.78 9.10 7.44
C LEU A 285 41.15 9.21 8.92
N ASP A 286 42.07 10.12 9.29
CA ASP A 286 42.41 10.40 10.70
C ASP A 286 41.22 11.00 11.49
N LEU A 287 40.20 11.53 10.81
CA LEU A 287 38.99 12.08 11.41
C LEU A 287 37.98 11.01 11.87
N PHE A 288 38.20 9.74 11.51
CA PHE A 288 37.33 8.60 11.85
C PHE A 288 38.03 7.53 12.70
N ARG A 289 39.21 7.83 13.26
CA ARG A 289 39.87 7.04 14.32
C ARG A 289 39.64 7.69 15.68
#